data_AF-A0A6P5ZUF4-F1
#
_entry.id   AF-A0A6P5ZUF4-F1
#
_cell.length_a   1.000
_cell.length_b   1.000
_cell.length_c   1.000
_cell.angle_alpha   90.00
_cell.angle_beta   90.00
_cell.angle_gamma   90.00
#
_symmetry.space_group_name_H-M   'P 1'
#
loop_
_entity.id
_entity.type
_entity.pdbx_description
1 polymer ?
#
loop_
_entity_poly.entity_id
_entity_poly.type
_entity_poly.pdbx_seq_one_letter_code
_entity_poly.pdbx_strand_id
1 'polypeptide(L)'
;MSHLLLHGAISLRQDPVMSFFATAEHEKERLQYFASPEGRDDLYQYNQKERRTVLEVLEDFPSVQMPFEWLVELVPPMKNRAFSISSSPLAHPNQVHLTVDVVSWTTPFKRKRRGLCSTGLAGLDPEQKIYIPVWFHKGLLPSPPPLLPLILIGPGTGCAPFRGFVEERAIQSLSGPIAPIILFFGCQNEENDFLYRDFWLFHSQNDGVLSEAKGGGFYAAFSRDQPQKVYVQHKMQEQSQRIWNLLCEGAAIYVAGSSTKMPSDVMLAFEEIISKESGAPRESAARWLRSLEKAGKYHVEAWS
;
A
#
# COMPACT_ATOMS: atom_id res chain seq x y z
N MET A 1 -20.90 10.73 16.64
CA MET A 1 -20.81 10.68 15.15
C MET A 1 -19.48 10.12 14.63
N SER A 2 -18.46 9.89 15.46
CA SER A 2 -17.13 9.36 15.07
C SER A 2 -17.10 7.91 14.60
N HIS A 3 -18.22 7.18 14.67
CA HIS A 3 -18.26 5.72 14.46
C HIS A 3 -18.89 5.29 13.12
N LEU A 4 -19.49 6.22 12.36
CA LEU A 4 -20.24 5.90 11.14
C LEU A 4 -19.50 6.34 9.88
N LEU A 5 -19.50 5.49 8.86
CA LEU A 5 -18.88 5.77 7.56
C LEU A 5 -19.86 6.49 6.62
N LEU A 6 -20.24 7.72 6.97
CA LEU A 6 -21.16 8.53 6.14
C LEU A 6 -20.60 8.86 4.76
N HIS A 7 -19.27 8.85 4.61
CA HIS A 7 -18.56 9.07 3.35
C HIS A 7 -18.36 7.79 2.52
N GLY A 8 -18.90 6.66 2.98
CA GLY A 8 -18.86 5.39 2.27
C GLY A 8 -19.90 5.33 1.16
N ALA A 9 -19.64 4.49 0.15
CA ALA A 9 -20.64 4.17 -0.86
C ALA A 9 -21.80 3.40 -0.23
N ILE A 10 -23.01 3.67 -0.71
CA ILE A 10 -24.21 2.97 -0.28
C ILE A 10 -24.20 1.52 -0.78
N SER A 11 -24.70 0.63 0.08
CA SER A 11 -24.92 -0.77 -0.27
C SER A 11 -26.35 -0.97 -0.75
N LEU A 12 -26.55 -1.94 -1.65
CA LEU A 12 -27.85 -2.43 -2.14
C LEU A 12 -28.89 -2.73 -1.04
N ARG A 13 -28.45 -2.90 0.22
CA ARG A 13 -29.33 -3.13 1.37
C ARG A 13 -30.02 -1.86 1.90
N GLN A 14 -29.55 -0.66 1.52
CA GLN A 14 -30.01 0.60 2.11
C GLN A 14 -31.15 1.24 1.31
N ASP A 15 -31.17 1.07 -0.02
CA ASP A 15 -32.18 1.67 -0.90
C ASP A 15 -33.63 1.21 -0.61
N PRO A 16 -33.92 -0.08 -0.31
CA PRO A 16 -35.26 -0.50 0.06
C PRO A 16 -35.76 0.17 1.34
N VAL A 17 -34.87 0.39 2.32
CA VAL A 17 -35.22 0.98 3.62
C VAL A 17 -35.51 2.46 3.48
N MET A 18 -34.71 3.20 2.69
CA MET A 18 -34.95 4.61 2.40
C MET A 18 -36.32 4.85 1.75
N SER A 19 -36.79 3.93 0.90
CA SER A 19 -38.09 4.05 0.24
C SER A 19 -39.28 4.08 1.21
N PHE A 20 -39.19 3.41 2.36
CA PHE A 20 -40.27 3.42 3.38
C PHE A 20 -40.41 4.79 4.06
N PHE A 21 -39.35 5.59 4.07
CA PHE A 21 -39.31 6.89 4.71
C PHE A 21 -39.46 8.05 3.73
N ALA A 22 -39.57 7.78 2.43
CA ALA A 22 -39.83 8.79 1.41
C ALA A 22 -41.30 9.23 1.43
N THR A 23 -41.54 10.53 1.58
CA THR A 23 -42.88 11.11 1.58
C THR A 23 -43.39 11.46 0.17
N ALA A 24 -42.50 11.63 -0.81
CA ALA A 24 -42.85 11.90 -2.19
C ALA A 24 -42.91 10.60 -3.01
N GLU A 25 -44.03 10.36 -3.69
CA GLU A 25 -44.26 9.07 -4.38
C GLU A 25 -43.22 8.79 -5.47
N HIS A 26 -42.82 9.81 -6.25
CA HIS A 26 -41.81 9.65 -7.30
C HIS A 26 -40.41 9.26 -6.76
N GLU A 27 -40.02 9.77 -5.59
CA GLU A 27 -38.76 9.41 -4.94
C GLU A 27 -38.82 7.97 -4.40
N LYS A 28 -39.95 7.62 -3.78
CA LYS A 28 -40.22 6.27 -3.30
C LYS A 28 -40.18 5.24 -4.43
N GLU A 29 -40.88 5.49 -5.54
CA GLU A 29 -40.87 4.65 -6.72
C GLU A 29 -39.45 4.48 -7.29
N ARG A 30 -38.66 5.56 -7.34
CA ARG A 30 -37.28 5.50 -7.83
C ARG A 30 -36.37 4.67 -6.93
N LEU A 31 -36.49 4.81 -5.61
CA LEU A 31 -35.73 4.01 -4.64
C LEU A 31 -36.13 2.52 -4.70
N GLN A 32 -37.42 2.22 -4.86
CA GLN A 32 -37.92 0.86 -5.06
C GLN A 32 -37.42 0.25 -6.38
N TYR A 33 -37.39 1.04 -7.46
CA TYR A 33 -36.82 0.64 -8.73
C TYR A 33 -35.33 0.31 -8.60
N PHE A 34 -34.54 1.16 -7.94
CA PHE A 34 -33.12 0.86 -7.68
C PHE A 34 -32.89 -0.43 -6.89
N ALA A 35 -33.82 -0.78 -5.99
CA ALA A 35 -33.81 -2.03 -5.24
C ALA A 35 -34.26 -3.26 -6.06
N SER A 36 -34.85 -3.06 -7.24
CA SER A 36 -35.37 -4.15 -8.08
C SER A 36 -34.28 -4.76 -8.99
N PRO A 37 -34.48 -5.98 -9.51
CA PRO A 37 -33.58 -6.57 -10.50
C PRO A 37 -33.39 -5.69 -11.74
N GLU A 38 -34.44 -5.01 -12.19
CA GLU A 38 -34.46 -4.16 -13.38
C GLU A 38 -33.70 -2.83 -13.17
N GLY A 39 -33.67 -2.30 -11.95
CA GLY A 39 -32.95 -1.06 -11.63
C GLY A 39 -31.50 -1.26 -11.18
N ARG A 40 -31.00 -2.50 -11.17
CA ARG A 40 -29.64 -2.82 -10.70
C ARG A 40 -28.54 -2.07 -11.46
N ASP A 41 -28.63 -2.02 -12.78
CA ASP A 41 -27.63 -1.35 -13.62
C ASP A 41 -27.70 0.17 -13.45
N ASP A 42 -28.91 0.70 -13.35
CA ASP A 42 -29.20 2.10 -13.08
C ASP A 42 -28.65 2.54 -11.72
N LEU A 43 -28.85 1.72 -10.68
CA LEU A 43 -28.28 1.93 -9.35
C LEU A 43 -26.74 1.83 -9.37
N TYR A 44 -26.18 0.93 -10.17
CA TYR A 44 -24.72 0.86 -10.35
C TYR A 44 -24.17 2.16 -10.95
N GLN A 45 -24.81 2.70 -12.00
CA GLN A 45 -24.41 3.97 -12.63
C GLN A 45 -24.61 5.16 -11.69
N TYR A 46 -25.74 5.21 -10.99
CA TYR A 46 -26.07 6.26 -10.03
C TYR A 46 -25.10 6.22 -8.83
N ASN A 47 -24.92 5.07 -8.19
CA ASN A 47 -24.25 5.03 -6.89
C ASN A 47 -22.82 4.53 -6.98
N GLN A 48 -22.63 3.28 -7.40
CA GLN A 48 -21.37 2.56 -7.26
C GLN A 48 -20.28 3.13 -8.16
N LYS A 49 -20.63 3.49 -9.40
CA LYS A 49 -19.70 4.11 -10.36
C LYS A 49 -19.25 5.49 -9.92
N GLU A 50 -20.17 6.28 -9.37
CA GLU A 50 -19.86 7.64 -8.88
C GLU A 50 -19.27 7.65 -7.47
N ARG A 51 -19.44 6.56 -6.71
CA ARG A 51 -19.13 6.47 -5.29
C ARG A 51 -19.87 7.57 -4.51
N ARG A 52 -21.19 7.65 -4.71
CA ARG A 52 -22.07 8.55 -3.95
C ARG A 52 -22.06 8.14 -2.47
N THR A 53 -21.97 9.14 -1.61
CA THR A 53 -22.03 8.98 -0.15
C THR A 53 -23.47 8.88 0.31
N VAL A 54 -23.68 8.40 1.54
CA VAL A 54 -25.02 8.34 2.14
C VAL A 54 -25.67 9.72 2.20
N LEU A 55 -24.88 10.74 2.54
CA LEU A 55 -25.36 12.13 2.61
C LEU A 55 -25.85 12.63 1.25
N GLU A 56 -25.09 12.40 0.18
CA GLU A 56 -25.48 12.86 -1.16
C GLU A 56 -26.73 12.17 -1.69
N VAL A 57 -26.97 10.92 -1.31
CA VAL A 57 -28.23 10.25 -1.68
C VAL A 57 -29.40 10.85 -0.90
N LEU A 58 -29.23 11.18 0.38
CA LEU A 58 -30.27 11.90 1.12
C LEU A 58 -30.51 13.32 0.58
N GLU A 59 -29.48 13.96 0.01
CA GLU A 59 -29.63 15.24 -0.70
C GLU A 59 -30.34 15.09 -2.06
N ASP A 60 -30.06 14.00 -2.79
CA ASP A 60 -30.74 13.66 -4.07
C ASP A 60 -32.20 13.21 -3.84
N PHE A 61 -32.56 12.73 -2.63
CA PHE A 61 -33.90 12.28 -2.22
C PHE A 61 -34.40 13.02 -0.95
N PRO A 62 -34.69 14.33 -1.03
CA PRO A 62 -35.01 15.16 0.13
C PRO A 62 -36.32 14.80 0.84
N SER A 63 -37.21 14.01 0.22
CA SER A 63 -38.46 13.57 0.86
C SER A 63 -38.25 12.43 1.86
N VAL A 64 -37.06 11.82 1.89
CA VAL A 64 -36.68 10.73 2.80
C VAL A 64 -36.50 11.27 4.22
N GLN A 65 -37.50 11.06 5.07
CA GLN A 65 -37.50 11.45 6.48
C GLN A 65 -37.16 10.25 7.38
N MET A 66 -35.92 9.78 7.28
CA MET A 66 -35.47 8.60 8.01
C MET A 66 -35.13 8.93 9.48
N PRO A 67 -35.65 8.19 10.47
CA PRO A 67 -35.24 8.32 11.86
C PRO A 67 -33.75 8.03 12.05
N PHE A 68 -33.13 8.69 13.03
CA PHE A 68 -31.69 8.57 13.25
C PHE A 68 -31.26 7.14 13.60
N GLU A 69 -32.06 6.38 14.35
CA GLU A 69 -31.74 4.96 14.65
C GLU A 69 -31.56 4.12 13.38
N TRP A 70 -32.43 4.31 12.38
CA TRP A 70 -32.37 3.60 11.12
C TRP A 70 -31.13 4.00 10.32
N LEU A 71 -30.76 5.29 10.34
CA LEU A 71 -29.52 5.75 9.71
C LEU A 71 -28.30 5.06 10.34
N VAL A 72 -28.26 4.95 11.67
CA VAL A 72 -27.15 4.30 12.40
C VAL A 72 -27.06 2.81 12.04
N GLU A 73 -28.21 2.13 11.92
CA GLU A 73 -28.27 0.70 11.57
C GLU A 73 -27.86 0.44 10.11
N LEU A 74 -28.22 1.34 9.20
CA LEU A 74 -27.90 1.21 7.78
C LEU A 74 -26.44 1.53 7.46
N VAL A 75 -25.88 2.57 8.08
CA VAL A 75 -24.55 3.07 7.74
C VAL A 75 -23.48 2.16 8.34
N PRO A 76 -22.55 1.62 7.52
CA PRO A 76 -21.51 0.74 8.05
C PRO A 76 -20.61 1.47 9.05
N PRO A 77 -20.08 0.77 10.07
CA PRO A 77 -19.15 1.37 11.01
C PRO A 77 -17.85 1.76 10.30
N MET A 78 -17.24 2.84 10.79
CA MET A 78 -15.92 3.27 10.33
C MET A 78 -14.89 2.20 10.66
N LYS A 79 -14.14 1.76 9.64
CA LYS A 79 -13.10 0.75 9.78
C LYS A 79 -11.76 1.39 10.15
N ASN A 80 -10.97 0.69 10.96
CA ASN A 80 -9.58 1.04 11.20
C ASN A 80 -8.77 0.96 9.90
N ARG A 81 -7.75 1.82 9.76
CA ARG A 81 -6.80 1.74 8.65
C ARG A 81 -5.46 1.21 9.13
N ALA A 82 -4.96 0.19 8.43
CA ALA A 82 -3.63 -0.38 8.69
C ALA A 82 -2.58 0.35 7.85
N PHE A 83 -1.39 0.48 8.43
CA PHE A 83 -0.19 1.02 7.80
C PHE A 83 1.00 0.15 8.18
N SER A 84 1.92 -0.06 7.24
CA SER A 84 3.21 -0.68 7.54
C SER A 84 4.06 0.29 8.37
N ILE A 85 4.58 -0.18 9.50
CA ILE A 85 5.45 0.62 10.37
C ILE A 85 6.76 0.90 9.63
N SER A 86 7.21 2.16 9.65
CA SER A 86 8.42 2.60 8.95
C SER A 86 9.59 2.93 9.87
N SER A 87 9.55 2.50 11.13
CA SER A 87 10.63 2.58 12.11
C SER A 87 11.09 1.21 12.60
N SER A 88 12.35 1.11 13.01
CA SER A 88 12.84 0.00 13.83
C SER A 88 12.62 0.30 15.33
N PRO A 89 12.16 -0.68 16.14
CA PRO A 89 12.11 -0.52 17.60
C PRO A 89 13.50 -0.45 18.25
N LEU A 90 14.56 -0.94 17.58
CA LEU A 90 15.95 -0.79 18.04
C LEU A 90 16.46 0.65 17.83
N ALA A 91 16.12 1.27 16.70
CA ALA A 91 16.54 2.63 16.38
C ALA A 91 15.68 3.68 17.12
N HIS A 92 14.38 3.42 17.27
CA HIS A 92 13.43 4.37 17.83
C HIS A 92 12.59 3.73 18.96
N PRO A 93 13.19 3.51 20.14
CA PRO A 93 12.46 2.99 21.29
C PRO A 93 11.27 3.90 21.64
N ASN A 94 10.09 3.31 21.87
CA ASN A 94 8.85 4.01 22.20
C ASN A 94 8.30 4.94 21.10
N GLN A 95 8.75 4.81 19.85
CA GLN A 95 8.24 5.59 18.73
C GLN A 95 7.85 4.69 17.56
N VAL A 96 6.77 5.07 16.87
CA VAL A 96 6.25 4.37 15.69
C VAL A 96 6.13 5.38 14.57
N HIS A 97 6.86 5.14 13.48
CA HIS A 97 6.79 6.00 12.31
C HIS A 97 5.84 5.40 11.28
N LEU A 98 5.12 6.27 10.58
CA LEU A 98 4.22 5.91 9.50
C LEU A 98 4.64 6.63 8.23
N THR A 99 4.51 5.97 7.09
CA THR A 99 4.65 6.58 5.76
C THR A 99 3.28 6.53 5.08
N VAL A 100 2.64 7.69 4.93
CA VAL A 100 1.24 7.77 4.51
C VAL A 100 1.11 8.62 3.25
N ASP A 101 0.54 8.02 2.20
CA ASP A 101 0.11 8.78 1.01
C ASP A 101 -1.23 9.46 1.27
N VAL A 102 -1.34 10.74 0.94
CA VAL A 102 -2.56 11.53 1.15
C VAL A 102 -3.53 11.26 0.02
N VAL A 103 -4.40 10.28 0.26
CA VAL A 103 -5.40 9.85 -0.71
C VAL A 103 -6.37 10.99 -1.06
N SER A 104 -6.36 11.39 -2.33
CA SER A 104 -7.32 12.32 -2.94
C SER A 104 -7.63 11.87 -4.36
N TRP A 105 -8.92 11.86 -4.72
CA TRP A 105 -9.36 11.48 -6.06
C TRP A 105 -10.54 12.34 -6.51
N THR A 106 -10.78 12.34 -7.83
CA THR A 106 -11.94 13.01 -8.41
C THR A 106 -12.90 11.95 -8.96
N THR A 107 -14.18 12.05 -8.62
CA THR A 107 -15.21 11.14 -9.12
C THR A 107 -15.53 11.42 -10.60
N PRO A 108 -16.18 10.48 -11.32
CA PRO A 108 -16.66 10.73 -12.68
C PRO A 108 -17.47 12.02 -12.85
N PHE A 109 -18.24 12.46 -11.84
CA PHE A 109 -18.97 13.72 -11.88
C PHE A 109 -18.15 14.92 -11.35
N LYS A 110 -16.82 14.83 -11.38
CA LYS A 110 -15.89 15.91 -11.04
C LYS A 110 -15.91 16.35 -9.56
N ARG A 111 -16.44 15.53 -8.64
CA ARG A 111 -16.39 15.81 -7.20
C ARG A 111 -15.05 15.38 -6.63
N LYS A 112 -14.39 16.26 -5.87
CA LYS A 112 -13.16 15.90 -5.16
C LYS A 112 -13.49 15.12 -3.89
N ARG A 113 -12.79 14.02 -3.68
CA ARG A 113 -12.89 13.14 -2.51
C ARG A 113 -11.53 13.01 -1.86
N ARG A 114 -11.55 12.82 -0.55
CA ARG A 114 -10.35 12.68 0.27
C ARG A 114 -10.47 11.46 1.17
N GLY A 115 -9.36 10.77 1.41
CA GLY A 115 -9.30 9.66 2.36
C GLY A 115 -9.48 10.18 3.79
N LEU A 116 -10.34 9.52 4.58
CA LEU A 116 -10.63 9.95 5.95
C LEU A 116 -9.39 9.91 6.84
N CYS A 117 -8.72 8.76 6.91
CA CYS A 117 -7.57 8.56 7.79
C CYS A 117 -6.34 9.36 7.32
N SER A 118 -5.99 9.29 6.03
CA SER A 118 -4.81 9.98 5.50
C SER A 118 -4.92 11.50 5.61
N THR A 119 -6.10 12.08 5.31
CA THR A 119 -6.34 13.52 5.47
C THR A 119 -6.41 13.91 6.94
N GLY A 120 -7.02 13.06 7.79
CA GLY A 120 -7.04 13.26 9.23
C GLY A 120 -5.62 13.35 9.79
N LEU A 121 -4.73 12.42 9.41
CA LEU A 121 -3.32 12.42 9.83
C LEU A 121 -2.55 13.62 9.27
N ALA A 122 -2.75 13.97 7.99
CA ALA A 122 -2.07 15.10 7.35
C ALA A 122 -2.50 16.46 7.90
N GLY A 123 -3.68 16.55 8.51
CA GLY A 123 -4.20 17.77 9.14
C GLY A 123 -3.79 17.96 10.61
N LEU A 124 -3.02 17.03 11.18
CA LEU A 124 -2.55 17.12 12.56
C LEU A 124 -1.41 18.13 12.67
N ASP A 125 -1.42 18.89 13.76
CA ASP A 125 -0.33 19.78 14.14
C ASP A 125 0.74 18.97 14.90
N PRO A 126 1.98 18.86 14.39
CA PRO A 126 3.04 18.10 15.03
C PRO A 126 3.47 18.68 16.39
N GLU A 127 3.17 19.94 16.68
CA GLU A 127 3.47 20.57 17.98
C GLU A 127 2.44 20.21 19.06
N GLN A 128 1.26 19.72 18.66
CA GLN A 128 0.19 19.38 19.56
C GLN A 128 0.27 17.94 20.04
N LYS A 129 0.14 17.77 21.37
CA LYS A 129 -0.02 16.45 21.98
C LYS A 129 -1.45 15.98 21.81
N ILE A 130 -1.63 15.04 20.90
CA ILE A 130 -2.91 14.38 20.63
C ILE A 130 -2.82 12.89 20.97
N TYR A 131 -3.94 12.31 21.37
CA TYR A 131 -4.05 10.87 21.57
C TYR A 131 -4.69 10.23 20.35
N ILE A 132 -3.96 9.33 19.69
CA ILE A 132 -4.46 8.53 18.57
C ILE A 132 -4.58 7.08 19.06
N PRO A 133 -5.79 6.49 19.08
CA PRO A 133 -5.94 5.09 19.41
C PRO A 133 -5.31 4.22 18.30
N VAL A 134 -4.35 3.38 18.69
CA VAL A 134 -3.62 2.50 17.78
C VAL A 134 -3.63 1.06 18.29
N TRP A 135 -3.58 0.11 17.36
CA TRP A 135 -3.50 -1.32 17.66
C TRP A 135 -2.41 -1.96 16.80
N PHE A 136 -1.53 -2.72 17.43
CA PHE A 136 -0.46 -3.42 16.74
C PHE A 136 -0.92 -4.80 16.30
N HIS A 137 -0.68 -5.10 15.03
CA HIS A 137 -0.96 -6.40 14.44
C HIS A 137 0.34 -6.93 13.83
N LYS A 138 0.53 -8.25 13.91
CA LYS A 138 1.64 -8.89 13.22
C LYS A 138 1.43 -8.74 11.71
N GLY A 139 2.36 -8.04 11.04
CA GLY A 139 2.34 -7.84 9.59
C GLY A 139 2.69 -9.11 8.80
N LEU A 140 2.65 -9.00 7.47
CA LEU A 140 2.98 -10.12 6.57
C LEU A 140 4.50 -10.27 6.36
N LEU A 141 5.26 -9.22 6.65
CA LEU A 141 6.72 -9.21 6.53
C LEU A 141 7.36 -9.57 7.88
N PRO A 142 7.92 -10.79 8.04
CA PRO A 142 8.62 -11.15 9.26
C PRO A 142 9.95 -10.38 9.39
N SER A 143 10.34 -10.07 10.62
CA SER A 143 11.65 -9.46 10.90
C SER A 143 12.79 -10.38 10.46
N PRO A 144 13.67 -9.96 9.55
CA PRO A 144 14.76 -10.80 9.07
C PRO A 144 15.91 -10.89 10.09
N PRO A 145 16.55 -12.05 10.28
CA PRO A 145 17.79 -12.16 11.03
C PRO A 145 18.93 -11.31 10.43
N PRO A 146 19.90 -10.82 11.23
CA PRO A 146 21.00 -9.97 10.76
C PRO A 146 21.90 -10.62 9.71
N LEU A 147 22.03 -11.95 9.74
CA LEU A 147 22.89 -12.73 8.83
C LEU A 147 22.16 -13.24 7.59
N LEU A 148 20.88 -12.87 7.40
CA LEU A 148 20.13 -13.20 6.20
C LEU A 148 20.29 -12.08 5.16
N PRO A 149 20.82 -12.36 3.95
CA PRO A 149 20.86 -11.37 2.88
C PRO A 149 19.45 -11.02 2.41
N LEU A 150 19.21 -9.75 2.08
CA LEU A 150 17.87 -9.25 1.76
C LEU A 150 17.80 -8.62 0.37
N ILE A 151 16.73 -8.92 -0.35
CA ILE A 151 16.34 -8.26 -1.58
C ILE A 151 14.99 -7.57 -1.35
N LEU A 152 15.00 -6.24 -1.25
CA LEU A 152 13.85 -5.43 -0.89
C LEU A 152 13.30 -4.69 -2.11
N ILE A 153 12.00 -4.80 -2.39
CA ILE A 153 11.34 -4.14 -3.53
C ILE A 153 10.14 -3.35 -3.02
N GLY A 154 10.25 -2.03 -3.00
CA GLY A 154 9.25 -1.16 -2.37
C GLY A 154 9.07 0.18 -3.08
N PRO A 155 8.38 0.25 -4.22
CA PRO A 155 8.06 1.53 -4.86
C PRO A 155 7.02 2.33 -4.07
N GLY A 156 7.17 3.66 -4.08
CA GLY A 156 6.31 4.62 -3.38
C GLY A 156 6.26 4.36 -1.89
N THR A 157 5.07 4.39 -1.30
CA THR A 157 4.85 4.03 0.11
C THR A 157 5.18 2.56 0.43
N GLY A 158 5.43 1.72 -0.58
CA GLY A 158 5.99 0.38 -0.41
C GLY A 158 7.35 0.37 0.30
N CYS A 159 8.09 1.48 0.32
CA CYS A 159 9.36 1.60 1.05
C CYS A 159 9.21 1.66 2.57
N ALA A 160 7.99 1.87 3.09
CA ALA A 160 7.73 2.06 4.52
C ALA A 160 8.38 0.99 5.41
N PRO A 161 8.06 -0.32 5.28
CA PRO A 161 8.68 -1.35 6.13
C PRO A 161 10.21 -1.46 5.92
N PHE A 162 10.69 -1.15 4.72
CA PHE A 162 12.12 -1.26 4.39
C PHE A 162 12.96 -0.16 5.02
N ARG A 163 12.37 1.00 5.33
CA ARG A 163 13.03 2.01 6.17
C ARG A 163 13.36 1.43 7.54
N GLY A 164 12.38 0.74 8.15
CA GLY A 164 12.58 0.02 9.42
C GLY A 164 13.64 -1.08 9.31
N PHE A 165 13.63 -1.88 8.25
CA PHE A 165 14.63 -2.95 8.06
C PHE A 165 16.06 -2.40 7.91
N VAL A 166 16.23 -1.29 7.18
CA VAL A 166 17.54 -0.64 7.00
C VAL A 166 18.01 -0.01 8.30
N GLU A 167 17.13 0.68 9.05
CA GLU A 167 17.46 1.21 10.39
C GLU A 167 17.89 0.09 11.35
N GLU A 168 17.11 -0.99 11.40
CA GLU A 168 17.41 -2.16 12.23
C GLU A 168 18.79 -2.75 11.89
N ARG A 169 19.06 -2.98 10.60
CA ARG A 169 20.33 -3.55 10.15
C ARG A 169 21.51 -2.61 10.42
N ALA A 170 21.31 -1.30 10.28
CA ALA A 170 22.32 -0.31 10.61
C ALA A 170 22.71 -0.36 12.09
N ILE A 171 21.74 -0.46 13.00
CA ILE A 171 22.02 -0.61 14.44
C ILE A 171 22.68 -1.97 14.73
N GLN A 172 22.20 -3.07 14.12
CA GLN A 172 22.78 -4.39 14.31
C GLN A 172 24.24 -4.48 13.84
N SER A 173 24.61 -3.73 12.79
CA SER A 173 25.98 -3.67 12.26
C SER A 173 27.01 -3.13 13.26
N LEU A 174 26.57 -2.39 14.28
CA LEU A 174 27.43 -1.89 15.36
C LEU A 174 27.81 -2.99 16.36
N SER A 175 26.98 -4.04 16.46
CA SER A 175 27.10 -5.10 17.47
C SER A 175 27.59 -6.43 16.89
N GLY A 176 27.71 -6.55 15.57
CA GLY A 176 28.15 -7.78 14.94
C GLY A 176 28.06 -7.78 13.42
N PRO A 177 28.46 -8.89 12.78
CA PRO A 177 28.39 -9.04 11.33
C PRO A 177 26.95 -9.01 10.85
N ILE A 178 26.76 -8.37 9.70
CA ILE A 178 25.49 -8.31 8.98
C ILE A 178 25.65 -8.84 7.57
N ALA A 179 24.59 -9.46 7.06
CA ALA A 179 24.51 -9.83 5.65
C ALA A 179 24.07 -8.64 4.77
N PRO A 180 24.40 -8.68 3.47
CA PRO A 180 24.04 -7.62 2.53
C PRO A 180 22.54 -7.33 2.42
N ILE A 181 22.21 -6.07 2.13
CA ILE A 181 20.85 -5.62 1.79
C ILE A 181 20.89 -4.87 0.46
N ILE A 182 20.06 -5.29 -0.50
CA ILE A 182 19.79 -4.51 -1.71
C ILE A 182 18.34 -4.01 -1.71
N LEU A 183 18.15 -2.74 -2.06
CA LEU A 183 16.84 -2.09 -2.10
C LEU A 183 16.57 -1.52 -3.50
N PHE A 184 15.43 -1.92 -4.06
CA PHE A 184 14.84 -1.33 -5.26
C PHE A 184 13.67 -0.42 -4.86
N PHE A 185 13.86 0.87 -5.05
CA PHE A 185 12.86 1.91 -4.81
C PHE A 185 12.38 2.47 -6.15
N GLY A 186 11.14 2.99 -6.18
CA GLY A 186 10.68 3.72 -7.34
C GLY A 186 9.63 4.75 -7.00
N CYS A 187 9.64 5.86 -7.72
CA CYS A 187 8.66 6.94 -7.60
C CYS A 187 8.43 7.61 -8.97
N GLN A 188 7.66 8.70 -9.00
CA GLN A 188 7.38 9.39 -10.26
C GLN A 188 8.59 10.22 -10.68
N ASN A 189 9.10 11.06 -9.79
CA ASN A 189 10.13 12.05 -10.09
C ASN A 189 11.11 12.17 -8.92
N GLU A 190 12.41 12.28 -9.23
CA GLU A 190 13.45 12.43 -8.21
C GLU A 190 13.23 13.65 -7.30
N GLU A 191 12.76 14.76 -7.87
CA GLU A 191 12.63 16.03 -7.13
C GLU A 191 11.36 16.14 -6.28
N ASN A 192 10.30 15.38 -6.59
CA ASN A 192 8.97 15.62 -6.02
C ASN A 192 8.51 14.55 -5.03
N ASP A 193 8.74 13.28 -5.32
CA ASP A 193 8.16 12.17 -4.54
C ASP A 193 9.19 11.09 -4.14
N PHE A 194 10.47 11.50 -4.07
CA PHE A 194 11.55 10.65 -3.58
C PHE A 194 11.55 10.55 -2.05
N LEU A 195 10.63 9.71 -1.55
CA LEU A 195 10.47 9.42 -0.12
C LEU A 195 11.79 8.98 0.51
N TYR A 196 12.20 9.66 1.59
CA TYR A 196 13.41 9.37 2.37
C TYR A 196 14.72 9.43 1.57
N ARG A 197 14.80 10.28 0.54
CA ARG A 197 16.01 10.48 -0.31
C ARG A 197 17.31 10.49 0.50
N ASP A 198 17.43 11.40 1.46
CA ASP A 198 18.67 11.58 2.22
C ASP A 198 19.03 10.35 3.05
N PHE A 199 18.03 9.64 3.58
CA PHE A 199 18.23 8.40 4.34
C PHE A 199 18.80 7.29 3.45
N TRP A 200 18.22 7.09 2.26
CA TRP A 200 18.72 6.07 1.33
C TRP A 200 20.13 6.38 0.83
N LEU A 201 20.38 7.65 0.49
CA LEU A 201 21.70 8.10 0.03
C LEU A 201 22.77 7.99 1.14
N PHE A 202 22.42 8.33 2.37
CA PHE A 202 23.31 8.16 3.51
C PHE A 202 23.71 6.69 3.70
N HIS A 203 22.75 5.76 3.61
CA HIS A 203 23.02 4.34 3.79
C HIS A 203 23.65 3.66 2.57
N SER A 204 23.60 4.27 1.38
CA SER A 204 24.23 3.73 0.17
C SER A 204 25.70 4.16 -0.01
N GLN A 205 26.14 5.16 0.74
CA GLN A 205 27.52 5.66 0.69
C GLN A 205 28.40 5.03 1.78
N ASN A 206 29.72 5.12 1.58
CA ASN A 206 30.75 4.77 2.57
C ASN A 206 30.53 3.36 3.18
N ASP A 207 30.49 3.30 4.50
CA ASP A 207 30.26 2.11 5.33
C ASP A 207 28.78 1.81 5.61
N GLY A 208 27.85 2.46 4.91
CA GLY A 208 26.42 2.24 5.06
C GLY A 208 25.97 0.83 4.68
N VAL A 209 24.84 0.38 5.23
CA VAL A 209 24.33 -0.99 5.04
C VAL A 209 23.80 -1.27 3.63
N LEU A 210 23.55 -0.24 2.83
CA LEU A 210 23.20 -0.32 1.41
C LEU A 210 24.42 -0.03 0.50
N SER A 211 25.63 0.07 1.05
CA SER A 211 26.84 0.35 0.29
C SER A 211 27.24 -0.82 -0.60
N GLU A 212 27.57 -0.52 -1.86
CA GLU A 212 28.05 -1.52 -2.80
C GLU A 212 29.35 -2.17 -2.34
N ALA A 213 30.22 -1.43 -1.64
CA ALA A 213 31.45 -1.94 -1.07
C ALA A 213 31.22 -3.03 0.00
N LYS A 214 30.04 -3.05 0.62
CA LYS A 214 29.62 -4.06 1.62
C LYS A 214 28.70 -5.15 1.04
N GLY A 215 28.59 -5.22 -0.28
CA GLY A 215 27.69 -6.15 -0.95
C GLY A 215 26.23 -5.71 -0.97
N GLY A 216 25.86 -4.60 -0.33
CA GLY A 216 24.51 -4.02 -0.37
C GLY A 216 24.30 -3.07 -1.55
N GLY A 217 23.11 -2.49 -1.72
CA GLY A 217 22.85 -1.62 -2.87
C GLY A 217 21.55 -0.86 -2.77
N PHE A 218 21.50 0.31 -3.41
CA PHE A 218 20.28 1.11 -3.49
C PHE A 218 20.05 1.56 -4.94
N TYR A 219 18.93 1.15 -5.51
CA TYR A 219 18.59 1.36 -6.90
C TYR A 219 17.22 2.03 -7.02
N ALA A 220 17.22 3.30 -7.41
CA ALA A 220 16.01 4.09 -7.61
C ALA A 220 15.54 4.07 -9.07
N ALA A 221 14.22 3.94 -9.25
CA ALA A 221 13.54 4.02 -10.53
C ALA A 221 12.60 5.23 -10.57
N PHE A 222 12.91 6.21 -11.42
CA PHE A 222 12.05 7.38 -11.65
C PHE A 222 11.24 7.17 -12.93
N SER A 223 9.92 7.11 -12.80
CA SER A 223 9.04 6.70 -13.90
C SER A 223 8.61 7.84 -14.84
N ARG A 224 8.90 9.10 -14.47
CA ARG A 224 8.46 10.31 -15.19
C ARG A 224 9.54 11.36 -15.39
N ASP A 225 10.81 11.07 -15.09
CA ASP A 225 11.92 12.01 -15.33
C ASP A 225 12.40 12.01 -16.80
N GLN A 226 11.92 11.03 -17.57
CA GLN A 226 12.29 10.76 -18.95
C GLN A 226 11.07 10.24 -19.73
N PRO A 227 11.06 10.33 -21.09
CA PRO A 227 9.92 9.90 -21.90
C PRO A 227 9.58 8.40 -21.75
N GLN A 228 10.59 7.57 -21.46
CA GLN A 228 10.43 6.13 -21.27
C GLN A 228 10.19 5.80 -19.80
N LYS A 229 9.16 5.01 -19.51
CA LYS A 229 8.83 4.66 -18.12
C LYS A 229 9.86 3.69 -17.54
N VAL A 230 10.58 4.12 -16.50
CA VAL A 230 11.49 3.26 -15.74
C VAL A 230 10.84 2.85 -14.42
N TYR A 231 10.72 1.54 -14.20
CA TYR A 231 10.15 0.95 -12.99
C TYR A 231 11.18 0.06 -12.28
N VAL A 232 10.84 -0.38 -11.06
CA VAL A 232 11.72 -1.20 -10.21
C VAL A 232 12.18 -2.49 -10.91
N GLN A 233 11.31 -3.15 -11.69
CA GLN A 233 11.68 -4.34 -12.45
C GLN A 233 12.77 -4.08 -13.49
N HIS A 234 12.82 -2.89 -14.08
CA HIS A 234 13.88 -2.54 -15.03
C HIS A 234 15.22 -2.39 -14.28
N LYS A 235 15.20 -1.76 -13.10
CA LYS A 235 16.39 -1.70 -12.21
C LYS A 235 16.82 -3.06 -11.71
N MET A 236 15.89 -3.97 -11.45
CA MET A 236 16.21 -5.36 -11.12
C MET A 236 16.93 -6.05 -12.28
N GLN A 237 16.49 -5.86 -13.53
CA GLN A 237 17.17 -6.44 -14.70
C GLN A 237 18.60 -5.89 -14.90
N GLU A 238 18.81 -4.59 -14.64
CA GLU A 238 20.16 -3.99 -14.66
C GLU A 238 21.10 -4.65 -13.64
N GLN A 239 20.54 -5.15 -12.53
CA GLN A 239 21.28 -5.77 -11.42
C GLN A 239 21.09 -7.30 -11.36
N SER A 240 20.80 -7.94 -12.51
CA SER A 240 20.42 -9.35 -12.58
C SER A 240 21.45 -10.29 -11.94
N GLN A 241 22.73 -10.13 -12.28
CA GLN A 241 23.83 -10.93 -11.73
C GLN A 241 23.92 -10.80 -10.20
N ARG A 242 23.72 -9.59 -9.67
CA ARG A 242 23.81 -9.32 -8.23
C ARG A 242 22.66 -9.95 -7.47
N ILE A 243 21.45 -9.80 -8.00
CA ILE A 243 20.26 -10.49 -7.49
C ILE A 243 20.49 -12.00 -7.48
N TRP A 244 20.97 -12.57 -8.59
CA TRP A 244 21.23 -14.00 -8.69
C TRP A 244 22.23 -14.49 -7.64
N ASN A 245 23.37 -13.80 -7.48
CA ASN A 245 24.37 -14.17 -6.48
C ASN A 245 23.78 -14.21 -5.06
N LEU A 246 23.00 -13.19 -4.68
CA LEU A 246 22.33 -13.15 -3.38
C LEU A 246 21.32 -14.29 -3.22
N LEU A 247 20.57 -14.63 -4.28
CA LEU A 247 19.64 -15.76 -4.24
C LEU A 247 20.38 -17.09 -4.06
N CYS A 248 21.56 -17.27 -4.70
CA CYS A 248 22.42 -18.43 -4.48
C CYS A 248 22.96 -18.49 -3.03
N GLU A 249 23.23 -17.35 -2.40
CA GLU A 249 23.59 -17.23 -0.98
C GLU A 249 22.39 -17.44 -0.03
N GLY A 250 21.19 -17.63 -0.59
CA GLY A 250 19.98 -17.95 0.17
C GLY A 250 19.24 -16.73 0.70
N ALA A 251 19.38 -15.57 0.05
CA ALA A 251 18.67 -14.35 0.37
C ALA A 251 17.15 -14.53 0.48
N ALA A 252 16.51 -13.68 1.28
CA ALA A 252 15.07 -13.54 1.32
C ALA A 252 14.60 -12.31 0.53
N ILE A 253 13.50 -12.49 -0.19
CA ILE A 253 12.85 -11.48 -1.02
C ILE A 253 11.68 -10.89 -0.23
N TYR A 254 11.60 -9.56 -0.21
CA TYR A 254 10.48 -8.83 0.37
C TYR A 254 9.95 -7.83 -0.64
N VAL A 255 8.65 -7.90 -0.91
CA VAL A 255 7.95 -7.01 -1.85
C VAL A 255 6.84 -6.28 -1.10
N ALA A 256 6.81 -4.94 -1.19
CA ALA A 256 5.77 -4.14 -0.57
C ALA A 256 5.26 -3.02 -1.48
N GLY A 257 3.95 -2.73 -1.45
CA GLY A 257 3.35 -1.62 -2.19
C GLY A 257 1.99 -1.92 -2.80
N SER A 258 1.70 -1.35 -3.98
CA SER A 258 0.40 -1.51 -4.64
C SER A 258 0.13 -2.96 -5.03
N SER A 259 -1.05 -3.50 -4.70
CA SER A 259 -1.50 -4.85 -5.08
C SER A 259 -2.01 -4.97 -6.52
N THR A 260 -1.79 -3.95 -7.36
CA THR A 260 -2.25 -3.96 -8.75
C THR A 260 -1.32 -4.78 -9.64
N LYS A 261 -0.48 -4.14 -10.46
CA LYS A 261 0.46 -4.82 -11.37
C LYS A 261 1.84 -5.09 -10.77
N MET A 262 2.21 -4.36 -9.71
CA MET A 262 3.57 -4.38 -9.20
C MET A 262 4.04 -5.78 -8.75
N PRO A 263 3.28 -6.56 -7.93
CA PRO A 263 3.76 -7.87 -7.48
C PRO A 263 3.92 -8.87 -8.61
N SER A 264 3.04 -8.86 -9.61
CA SER A 264 3.15 -9.73 -10.78
C SER A 264 4.35 -9.35 -11.65
N ASP A 265 4.57 -8.06 -11.89
CA ASP A 265 5.71 -7.58 -12.69
C ASP A 265 7.06 -7.91 -12.02
N VAL A 266 7.13 -7.79 -10.69
CA VAL A 266 8.31 -8.15 -9.90
C VAL A 266 8.56 -9.67 -9.94
N MET A 267 7.51 -10.49 -9.80
CA MET A 267 7.63 -11.94 -9.91
C MET A 267 8.15 -12.36 -11.29
N LEU A 268 7.61 -11.77 -12.36
CA LEU A 268 8.07 -12.02 -13.73
C LEU A 268 9.52 -11.58 -13.94
N ALA A 269 9.95 -10.47 -13.33
CA ALA A 269 11.33 -10.01 -13.41
C ALA A 269 12.29 -11.00 -12.74
N PHE A 270 11.95 -11.53 -11.56
CA PHE A 270 12.73 -12.57 -10.91
C PHE A 270 12.84 -13.84 -11.75
N GLU A 271 11.73 -14.32 -12.33
CA GLU A 271 11.78 -15.50 -13.21
C GLU A 271 12.75 -15.32 -14.38
N GLU A 272 12.75 -14.13 -14.99
CA GLU A 272 13.64 -13.78 -16.09
C GLU A 272 15.09 -13.73 -15.65
N ILE A 273 15.38 -13.06 -14.53
CA ILE A 273 16.73 -12.98 -13.95
C ILE A 273 17.25 -14.38 -13.65
N ILE A 274 16.45 -15.21 -12.97
CA ILE A 274 16.86 -16.57 -12.60
C ILE A 274 17.11 -17.40 -13.85
N SER A 275 16.23 -17.33 -14.85
CA SER A 275 16.38 -18.07 -16.09
C SER A 275 17.64 -17.65 -16.85
N LYS A 276 17.89 -16.34 -16.96
CA LYS A 276 19.07 -15.75 -17.59
C LYS A 276 20.37 -16.17 -16.90
N GLU A 277 20.46 -16.01 -15.58
CA GLU A 277 21.72 -16.18 -14.85
C GLU A 277 22.03 -17.65 -14.51
N SER A 278 21.01 -18.51 -14.40
CA SER A 278 21.20 -19.96 -14.18
C SER A 278 21.32 -20.78 -15.46
N GLY A 279 20.89 -20.24 -16.60
CA GLY A 279 20.72 -20.98 -17.86
C GLY A 279 19.54 -21.95 -17.88
N ALA A 280 18.73 -22.01 -16.81
CA ALA A 280 17.58 -22.89 -16.73
C ALA A 280 16.36 -22.31 -17.46
N PRO A 281 15.43 -23.15 -17.97
CA PRO A 281 14.18 -22.69 -18.54
C PRO A 281 13.34 -21.90 -17.53
N ARG A 282 12.53 -20.95 -18.03
CA ARG A 282 11.72 -20.05 -17.21
C ARG A 282 10.74 -20.80 -16.29
N GLU A 283 10.21 -21.94 -16.73
CA GLU A 283 9.33 -22.79 -15.90
C GLU A 283 10.05 -23.34 -14.66
N SER A 284 11.36 -23.60 -14.76
CA SER A 284 12.18 -24.02 -13.63
C SER A 284 12.43 -22.87 -12.67
N ALA A 285 12.66 -21.66 -13.18
CA ALA A 285 12.75 -20.44 -12.37
C ALA A 285 11.45 -20.19 -11.57
N ALA A 286 10.29 -20.29 -12.23
CA ALA A 286 8.98 -20.14 -11.60
C ALA A 286 8.70 -21.21 -10.52
N ARG A 287 9.15 -22.44 -10.72
CA ARG A 287 9.07 -23.51 -9.70
C ARG A 287 9.98 -23.20 -8.51
N TRP A 288 11.18 -22.68 -8.76
CA TRP A 288 12.12 -22.32 -7.69
C TRP A 288 11.61 -21.15 -6.85
N LEU A 289 11.08 -20.08 -7.45
CA LEU A 289 10.47 -18.99 -6.70
C LEU A 289 9.31 -19.46 -5.81
N ARG A 290 8.45 -20.34 -6.32
CA ARG A 290 7.39 -20.98 -5.52
C ARG A 290 7.94 -21.82 -4.37
N SER A 291 9.11 -22.44 -4.53
CA SER A 291 9.78 -23.12 -3.40
C SER A 291 10.33 -22.14 -2.36
N LEU A 292 10.83 -20.96 -2.78
CA LEU A 292 11.27 -19.91 -1.86
C LEU A 292 10.08 -19.35 -1.07
N GLU A 293 8.94 -19.12 -1.71
CA GLU A 293 7.70 -18.71 -1.04
C GLU A 293 7.27 -19.73 0.02
N LYS A 294 7.20 -21.02 -0.35
CA LYS A 294 6.88 -22.11 0.59
C LYS A 294 7.89 -22.23 1.73
N ALA A 295 9.16 -21.92 1.47
CA ALA A 295 10.22 -21.93 2.48
C ALA A 295 10.24 -20.66 3.35
N GLY A 296 9.34 -19.71 3.15
CA GLY A 296 9.32 -18.45 3.88
C GLY A 296 10.52 -17.55 3.55
N LYS A 297 10.96 -17.56 2.29
CA LYS A 297 12.02 -16.67 1.75
C LYS A 297 11.51 -15.71 0.68
N TYR A 298 10.22 -15.72 0.37
CA TYR A 298 9.58 -14.75 -0.52
C TYR A 298 8.34 -14.22 0.17
N HIS A 299 8.33 -12.94 0.50
CA HIS A 299 7.26 -12.29 1.25
C HIS A 299 6.67 -11.14 0.45
N VAL A 300 5.34 -11.05 0.46
CA VAL A 300 4.60 -9.97 -0.21
C VAL A 300 3.64 -9.33 0.78
N GLU A 301 3.72 -8.01 0.89
CA GLU A 301 2.74 -7.18 1.60
C GLU A 301 2.22 -6.13 0.62
N ALA A 302 1.06 -6.39 0.01
CA ALA A 302 0.49 -5.52 -1.01
C ALA A 302 -0.93 -5.06 -0.67
N TRP A 303 -1.27 -3.81 -1.04
CA TRP A 303 -2.56 -3.20 -0.72
C TRP A 303 -3.16 -2.38 -1.88
N SER A 304 -4.47 -2.13 -1.80
CA SER A 304 -5.25 -1.27 -2.72
C SER A 304 -6.11 -0.24 -1.99
#